data_AF-A0AAV2I5L9-F1
#
_entry.id   AF-A0AAV2I5L9-F1
#
_cell.length_a   1.000
_cell.length_b   1.000
_cell.length_c   1.000
_cell.angle_alpha   90.00
_cell.angle_beta   90.00
_cell.angle_gamma   90.00
#
_symmetry.space_group_name_H-M   'P 1'
#
loop_
_entity.id
_entity.type
_entity.pdbx_description
1 polymer ?
#
loop_
_entity_poly.entity_id
_entity_poly.type
_entity_poly.pdbx_seq_one_letter_code
_entity_poly.pdbx_strand_id
1 'polypeptide(L)'
;FVCDACNRICADGASYERHMKSHSGNRQFKCNLCEKSFVESCSLKRHMKTHDDDRPYPCDLCFKSFRDGASLIRHQRTHGERPKMFECSRCDKSFTDKHGLKRHERIHTGLRPYQCKTCFKTFSESGSFKRHQKIHTGVRNFVCLKCNKCFLEKQSLVRH
;
A
#
# COMPACT_ATOMS: atom_id res chain seq x y z
N PHE A 1 -21.94 -8.69 -3.39
CA PHE A 1 -21.36 -9.96 -2.94
C PHE A 1 -20.31 -9.69 -1.87
N VAL A 2 -20.37 -10.33 -0.71
CA VAL A 2 -19.42 -10.12 0.41
C VAL A 2 -18.55 -11.36 0.57
N CYS A 3 -17.24 -11.19 0.70
CA CYS A 3 -16.33 -12.30 0.93
C CYS A 3 -16.13 -12.57 2.41
N ASP A 4 -16.53 -13.75 2.86
CA ASP A 4 -16.47 -14.14 4.27
C ASP A 4 -15.02 -14.30 4.80
N ALA A 5 -14.06 -14.54 3.91
CA ALA A 5 -12.64 -14.69 4.29
C ALA A 5 -11.95 -13.35 4.60
N CYS A 6 -12.43 -12.23 4.07
CA CYS A 6 -11.76 -10.93 4.25
C CYS A 6 -12.69 -9.70 4.32
N ASN A 7 -14.00 -9.92 4.41
CA ASN A 7 -15.06 -8.91 4.40
C ASN A 7 -14.98 -7.89 3.24
N ARG A 8 -14.43 -8.29 2.09
CA ARG A 8 -14.40 -7.45 0.90
C ARG A 8 -15.77 -7.46 0.22
N ILE A 9 -16.29 -6.26 -0.05
CA ILE A 9 -17.52 -6.07 -0.83
C ILE A 9 -17.14 -5.98 -2.31
N CYS A 10 -17.74 -6.86 -3.12
CA CYS A 10 -17.61 -6.90 -4.57
C CYS A 10 -18.91 -6.42 -5.22
N ALA A 11 -18.77 -5.63 -6.29
CA ALA A 11 -19.89 -4.96 -6.97
C ALA A 11 -20.82 -5.94 -7.70
N ASP A 12 -20.26 -7.02 -8.26
CA ASP A 12 -20.99 -8.01 -9.06
C ASP A 12 -20.40 -9.43 -8.84
N GLY A 13 -21.09 -10.43 -9.39
CA GLY A 13 -20.73 -11.85 -9.24
C GLY A 13 -19.39 -12.18 -9.90
N ALA A 14 -19.12 -11.62 -11.08
CA ALA A 14 -17.85 -11.81 -11.78
C ALA A 14 -16.65 -11.25 -10.99
N SER A 15 -16.83 -10.11 -10.33
CA SER A 15 -15.82 -9.50 -9.45
C SER A 15 -15.65 -10.28 -8.16
N TYR A 16 -16.72 -10.90 -7.65
CA TYR A 16 -16.66 -11.80 -6.50
C TYR A 16 -15.88 -13.08 -6.81
N GLU A 17 -16.18 -13.77 -7.91
CA GLU A 17 -15.44 -14.98 -8.32
C GLU A 17 -13.95 -14.70 -8.55
N ARG A 18 -13.64 -13.59 -9.20
CA ARG A 18 -12.28 -13.12 -9.43
C ARG A 18 -11.56 -12.78 -8.13
N HIS A 19 -12.26 -12.19 -7.17
CA HIS A 19 -11.73 -11.97 -5.84
C HIS A 19 -11.51 -13.30 -5.09
N MET A 20 -12.41 -14.28 -5.20
CA MET A 20 -12.23 -15.59 -4.57
C MET A 20 -10.98 -16.31 -5.08
N LYS A 21 -10.66 -16.20 -6.38
CA LYS A 21 -9.39 -16.71 -6.96
C LYS A 21 -8.12 -16.13 -6.31
N SER A 22 -8.21 -14.96 -5.67
CA SER A 22 -7.08 -14.38 -4.92
C SER A 22 -6.81 -15.06 -3.57
N HIS A 23 -7.82 -15.70 -2.96
CA HIS A 23 -7.67 -16.50 -1.74
C HIS A 23 -7.13 -17.89 -2.04
N SER A 24 -7.50 -18.47 -3.18
CA SER A 24 -7.08 -19.81 -3.60
C SER A 24 -5.61 -19.93 -4.00
N GLY A 25 -4.87 -18.81 -4.05
CA GLY A 25 -3.48 -18.79 -4.51
C GLY A 25 -3.29 -19.19 -5.98
N ASN A 26 -4.38 -19.33 -6.75
CA ASN A 26 -4.40 -19.81 -8.13
C ASN A 26 -3.85 -18.74 -9.07
N ARG A 27 -2.52 -18.62 -9.09
CA ARG A 27 -1.77 -17.65 -9.87
C ARG A 27 -1.35 -18.28 -11.20
N GLN A 28 -2.31 -18.40 -12.10
CA GLN A 28 -2.12 -19.07 -13.39
C GLN A 28 -1.18 -18.31 -14.34
N PHE A 29 -1.07 -16.99 -14.17
CA PHE A 29 -0.28 -16.14 -15.05
C PHE A 29 1.11 -15.92 -14.47
N LYS A 30 2.07 -16.76 -14.86
CA LYS A 30 3.47 -16.69 -14.42
C LYS A 30 4.26 -15.71 -15.28
N CYS A 31 5.14 -14.93 -14.66
CA CYS A 31 6.15 -14.18 -15.38
C CYS A 31 7.27 -15.13 -15.83
N ASN A 32 7.74 -14.95 -17.06
CA ASN A 32 8.86 -15.70 -17.63
C ASN A 32 10.23 -15.06 -17.32
N LEU A 33 10.25 -13.81 -16.83
CA LEU A 33 11.47 -13.05 -16.50
C LEU A 33 11.76 -13.00 -14.99
N CYS A 34 10.81 -13.43 -14.15
CA CYS A 34 11.03 -13.61 -12.71
C CYS A 34 10.03 -14.59 -12.10
N GLU A 35 10.23 -14.99 -10.85
CA GLU A 35 9.39 -16.00 -10.16
C GLU A 35 7.99 -15.50 -9.75
N LYS A 36 7.57 -14.30 -10.18
CA LYS A 36 6.27 -13.72 -9.79
C LYS A 36 5.13 -14.32 -10.62
N SER A 37 4.06 -14.69 -9.92
CA SER A 37 2.84 -15.25 -10.52
C SER A 37 1.61 -14.43 -10.12
N PHE A 38 0.65 -14.27 -11.05
CA PHE A 38 -0.50 -13.39 -10.96
C PHE A 38 -1.82 -14.15 -11.21
N VAL A 39 -2.91 -13.64 -10.63
CA VAL A 39 -4.26 -14.22 -10.76
C VAL A 39 -4.96 -13.77 -12.05
N GLU A 40 -4.57 -12.61 -12.60
CA GLU A 40 -5.18 -12.05 -13.81
C GLU A 40 -4.13 -11.78 -14.90
N SER A 41 -4.51 -12.00 -16.16
CA SER A 41 -3.67 -11.68 -17.33
C SER A 41 -3.32 -10.19 -17.42
N CYS A 42 -4.26 -9.28 -17.14
CA CYS A 42 -3.99 -7.84 -17.15
C CYS A 42 -2.96 -7.43 -16.07
N SER A 43 -2.98 -8.13 -14.93
CA SER A 43 -2.00 -7.95 -13.86
C SER A 43 -0.62 -8.45 -14.26
N LEU A 44 -0.52 -9.59 -14.97
CA LEU A 44 0.73 -10.04 -15.60
C LEU A 44 1.21 -9.05 -16.65
N LYS A 45 0.36 -8.58 -17.58
CA LYS A 45 0.73 -7.58 -18.61
C LYS A 45 1.30 -6.30 -17.98
N ARG A 46 0.66 -5.77 -16.94
CA ARG A 46 1.17 -4.63 -16.18
C ARG A 46 2.49 -4.95 -15.47
N HIS A 47 2.66 -6.18 -14.99
CA HIS A 47 3.92 -6.63 -14.41
C HIS A 47 5.03 -6.82 -15.47
N MET A 48 4.72 -7.20 -16.70
CA MET A 48 5.72 -7.35 -17.76
C MET A 48 6.36 -6.00 -18.12
N LYS A 49 5.61 -4.90 -18.01
CA LYS A 49 6.15 -3.52 -18.03
C LYS A 49 7.10 -3.20 -16.88
N THR A 50 7.35 -4.16 -15.99
CA THR A 50 8.37 -4.03 -14.96
C THR A 50 9.73 -4.59 -15.32
N HIS A 51 9.77 -5.42 -16.36
CA HIS A 51 10.98 -5.96 -16.95
C HIS A 51 11.38 -5.20 -18.21
N ASP A 52 10.39 -4.73 -18.97
CA ASP A 52 10.59 -3.75 -20.01
C ASP A 52 10.78 -2.37 -19.36
N ASP A 53 11.86 -1.67 -19.70
CA ASP A 53 12.07 -0.29 -19.24
C ASP A 53 11.17 0.70 -20.00
N ASP A 54 10.14 0.19 -20.69
CA ASP A 54 9.05 0.95 -21.28
C ASP A 54 8.29 1.70 -20.17
N ARG A 55 8.71 2.95 -20.03
CA ARG A 55 8.10 3.94 -19.17
C ARG A 55 7.47 4.99 -20.10
N PRO A 56 6.27 4.73 -20.63
CA PRO A 56 5.67 5.56 -21.68
C PRO A 56 5.21 6.94 -21.20
N TYR A 57 5.37 7.24 -19.90
CA TYR A 57 4.98 8.51 -19.29
C TYR A 57 6.23 9.28 -18.84
N PRO A 58 6.94 9.98 -19.76
CA PRO A 58 8.04 10.87 -19.41
C PRO A 58 7.53 12.10 -18.65
N CYS A 59 8.34 12.61 -17.74
CA CYS A 59 8.13 13.90 -17.10
C CYS A 59 8.82 14.97 -17.93
N ASP A 60 8.05 15.96 -18.40
CA ASP A 60 8.58 17.01 -19.28
C ASP A 60 9.59 17.95 -18.58
N LEU A 61 9.62 17.94 -17.24
CA LEU A 61 10.48 18.82 -16.43
C LEU A 61 11.86 18.21 -16.11
N CYS A 62 11.97 16.88 -16.03
CA CYS A 62 13.24 16.22 -15.67
C CYS A 62 13.53 14.96 -16.47
N PHE A 63 12.69 14.66 -17.47
CA PHE A 63 12.78 13.54 -18.39
C PHE A 63 12.80 12.15 -17.71
N LYS A 64 12.43 12.08 -16.42
CA LYS A 64 12.19 10.80 -15.75
C LYS A 64 10.91 10.19 -16.26
N SER A 65 10.98 8.93 -16.62
CA SER A 65 9.83 8.21 -17.14
C SER A 65 9.18 7.31 -16.10
N PHE A 66 7.85 7.16 -16.18
CA PHE A 66 7.02 6.37 -15.27
C PHE A 66 6.20 5.31 -16.02
N ARG A 67 5.82 4.25 -15.29
CA ARG A 67 5.05 3.11 -15.82
C ARG A 67 3.57 3.40 -16.02
N ASP A 68 3.04 4.38 -15.31
CA ASP A 68 1.65 4.80 -15.38
C ASP A 68 1.53 6.31 -15.14
N GLY A 69 0.46 6.92 -15.69
CA GLY A 69 0.20 8.34 -15.56
C GLY A 69 -0.05 8.79 -14.12
N ALA A 70 -0.57 7.93 -13.25
CA ALA A 70 -0.77 8.25 -11.83
C ALA A 70 0.57 8.45 -11.10
N SER A 71 1.58 7.66 -11.47
CA SER A 71 2.94 7.76 -10.97
C SER A 71 3.67 8.97 -11.51
N LEU A 72 3.45 9.32 -12.80
CA LEU A 72 3.93 10.58 -13.38
C LEU A 72 3.34 11.80 -12.67
N ILE A 73 2.01 11.86 -12.51
CA ILE A 73 1.33 12.94 -11.77
C ILE A 73 1.84 13.02 -10.34
N ARG A 74 2.11 11.87 -9.69
CA ARG A 74 2.74 11.86 -8.36
C ARG A 74 4.16 12.39 -8.37
N HIS A 75 4.92 12.12 -9.42
CA HIS A 75 6.27 12.61 -9.55
C HIS A 75 6.34 14.09 -9.88
N GLN A 76 5.46 14.62 -10.74
CA GLN A 76 5.39 16.05 -11.06
C GLN A 76 5.24 16.93 -9.82
N ARG A 77 4.70 16.37 -8.72
CA ARG A 77 4.64 16.99 -7.38
C ARG A 77 6.01 17.34 -6.80
N THR A 78 7.09 16.66 -7.20
CA THR A 78 8.45 16.97 -6.75
C THR A 78 9.03 18.20 -7.44
N HIS A 79 8.45 18.61 -8.57
CA HIS A 79 8.91 19.78 -9.35
C HIS A 79 8.15 21.07 -9.01
N GLY A 80 7.22 21.03 -8.04
CA GLY A 80 6.56 22.23 -7.54
C GLY A 80 5.32 22.70 -8.32
N GLU A 81 4.96 22.07 -9.45
CA GLU A 81 3.63 22.26 -10.05
C GLU A 81 2.59 21.69 -9.08
N ARG A 82 1.92 22.58 -8.33
CA ARG A 82 0.86 22.22 -7.38
C ARG A 82 -0.29 21.59 -8.15
N PRO A 83 -0.46 20.26 -8.13
CA PRO A 83 -1.69 19.69 -8.65
C PRO A 83 -2.82 20.14 -7.73
N LYS A 84 -4.06 20.16 -8.25
CA LYS A 84 -5.26 20.38 -7.45
C LYS A 84 -5.23 19.48 -6.21
N MET A 85 -4.96 20.07 -5.06
CA MET A 85 -4.87 19.33 -3.81
C MET A 85 -6.28 19.01 -3.31
N PHE A 86 -6.40 17.88 -2.63
CA PHE A 86 -7.63 17.49 -1.96
C PHE A 86 -7.60 18.08 -0.56
N GLU A 87 -8.33 19.16 -0.37
CA GLU A 87 -8.40 19.89 0.89
C GLU A 87 -9.32 19.17 1.88
N CYS A 88 -8.96 19.20 3.16
CA CYS A 88 -9.84 18.76 4.22
C CYS A 88 -10.85 19.84 4.54
N SER A 89 -12.14 19.51 4.60
CA SER A 89 -13.19 20.47 4.98
C SER A 89 -13.19 20.84 6.46
N ARG A 90 -12.38 20.16 7.29
CA ARG A 90 -12.34 20.33 8.75
C ARG A 90 -11.02 20.91 9.28
N CYS A 91 -10.00 21.06 8.44
CA CYS A 91 -8.73 21.69 8.80
C CYS A 91 -7.93 22.10 7.55
N ASP A 92 -6.90 22.91 7.73
CA ASP A 92 -6.08 23.47 6.64
C ASP A 92 -5.10 22.45 5.99
N LYS A 93 -5.34 21.15 6.17
CA LYS A 93 -4.49 20.10 5.58
C LYS A 93 -5.00 19.71 4.20
N SER A 94 -4.07 19.70 3.25
CA SER A 94 -4.34 19.31 1.87
C SER A 94 -3.52 18.08 1.48
N PHE A 95 -4.11 17.22 0.66
CA PHE A 95 -3.54 15.93 0.28
C PHE A 95 -3.36 15.84 -1.22
N THR A 96 -2.32 15.12 -1.64
CA THR A 96 -2.00 14.97 -3.05
C THR A 96 -2.89 13.95 -3.79
N ASP A 97 -3.70 13.20 -3.05
CA ASP A 97 -4.67 12.26 -3.61
C ASP A 97 -5.86 12.06 -2.67
N LYS A 98 -6.98 11.61 -3.24
CA LYS A 98 -8.24 11.38 -2.53
C LYS A 98 -8.14 10.29 -1.45
N HIS A 99 -7.26 9.29 -1.63
CA HIS A 99 -7.06 8.23 -0.64
C HIS A 99 -6.37 8.77 0.63
N GLY A 100 -5.39 9.65 0.45
CA GLY A 100 -4.71 10.38 1.52
C GLY A 100 -5.68 11.23 2.33
N LEU A 101 -6.54 12.02 1.65
CA LEU A 101 -7.60 12.79 2.30
C LEU A 101 -8.54 11.89 3.11
N LYS A 102 -9.10 10.83 2.48
CA LYS A 102 -10.03 9.91 3.16
C LYS A 102 -9.40 9.22 4.37
N ARG A 103 -8.10 8.90 4.32
CA ARG A 103 -7.37 8.36 5.46
C ARG A 103 -7.22 9.40 6.56
N HIS A 104 -6.92 10.65 6.19
CA HIS A 104 -6.78 11.75 7.14
C HIS A 104 -8.11 12.08 7.84
N GLU A 105 -9.24 12.05 7.13
CA GLU A 105 -10.58 12.29 7.70
C GLU A 105 -10.94 11.34 8.86
N ARG A 106 -10.26 10.19 8.96
CA ARG A 106 -10.38 9.27 10.11
C ARG A 106 -9.95 9.91 11.43
N ILE A 107 -9.08 10.91 11.39
CA ILE A 107 -8.63 11.64 12.58
C ILE A 107 -9.79 12.48 13.13
N HIS A 108 -10.54 13.16 12.25
CA HIS A 108 -11.68 13.97 12.66
C HIS A 108 -12.89 13.15 13.08
N THR A 109 -13.12 12.00 12.45
CA THR A 109 -14.25 11.12 12.78
C THR A 109 -13.94 10.16 13.94
N GLY A 110 -12.68 10.07 14.37
CA GLY A 110 -12.24 9.08 15.36
C GLY A 110 -12.29 7.63 14.85
N LEU A 111 -12.55 7.40 13.56
CA LEU A 111 -12.68 6.05 13.00
C LEU A 111 -11.35 5.27 13.10
N ARG A 112 -11.39 4.18 13.87
CA ARG A 112 -10.25 3.28 14.06
C ARG A 112 -10.64 1.84 13.66
N PRO A 113 -10.69 1.56 12.35
CA PRO A 113 -11.25 0.30 11.83
C PRO A 113 -10.39 -0.93 12.15
N TYR A 114 -9.16 -0.76 12.65
CA TYR A 114 -8.26 -1.87 12.93
C TYR A 114 -8.13 -2.07 14.44
N GLN A 115 -8.72 -3.15 14.95
CA GLN A 115 -8.65 -3.50 16.37
C GLN A 115 -7.74 -4.71 16.59
N CYS A 116 -6.86 -4.62 17.59
CA CYS A 116 -6.09 -5.75 18.08
C CYS A 116 -6.97 -6.67 18.92
N LYS A 117 -7.09 -7.94 18.52
CA LYS A 117 -7.85 -8.95 19.28
C LYS A 117 -7.18 -9.32 20.61
N THR A 118 -5.86 -9.12 20.74
CA THR A 118 -5.08 -9.50 21.92
C THR A 118 -5.20 -8.48 23.05
N CYS A 119 -5.15 -7.18 22.74
CA CYS A 119 -5.16 -6.11 23.75
C CYS A 119 -6.23 -5.04 23.51
N PHE A 120 -7.15 -5.27 22.57
CA PHE A 120 -8.27 -4.41 22.22
C PHE A 120 -7.92 -2.99 21.74
N LYS A 121 -6.64 -2.65 21.61
CA LYS A 121 -6.19 -1.36 21.07
C LYS A 121 -6.63 -1.17 19.62
N THR A 122 -7.09 0.03 19.31
CA THR A 122 -7.62 0.39 17.98
C THR A 122 -6.72 1.39 17.25
N PHE A 123 -6.63 1.23 15.93
CA PHE A 123 -5.77 2.00 15.04
C PHE A 123 -6.55 2.53 13.84
N SER A 124 -6.23 3.75 13.41
CA SER A 124 -6.77 4.39 12.21
C SER A 124 -6.16 3.85 10.91
N GLU A 125 -4.97 3.24 10.98
CA GLU A 125 -4.18 2.79 9.84
C GLU A 125 -3.73 1.33 9.97
N SER A 126 -3.77 0.61 8.85
CA SER A 126 -3.39 -0.81 8.79
C SER A 126 -1.90 -1.03 9.02
N GLY A 127 -1.04 -0.12 8.56
CA GLY A 127 0.41 -0.19 8.78
C GLY A 127 0.76 -0.10 10.27
N SER A 128 0.17 0.87 10.96
CA SER A 128 0.32 1.03 12.42
C SER A 128 -0.21 -0.18 13.19
N PHE A 129 -1.36 -0.72 12.78
CA PHE A 129 -1.91 -1.95 13.35
C PHE A 129 -0.99 -3.15 13.17
N LYS A 130 -0.52 -3.42 11.95
CA LYS A 130 0.41 -4.53 11.66
C LYS A 130 1.71 -4.40 12.44
N ARG A 131 2.23 -3.18 12.58
CA ARG A 131 3.41 -2.90 13.39
C ARG A 131 3.16 -3.21 14.86
N HIS A 132 2.03 -2.76 15.40
CA HIS A 132 1.63 -3.07 16.77
C HIS A 132 1.50 -4.58 17.02
N GLN A 133 0.96 -5.36 16.07
CA GLN A 133 0.83 -6.80 16.23
C GLN A 133 2.18 -7.51 16.48
N LYS A 134 3.30 -6.97 15.96
CA LYS A 134 4.65 -7.53 16.19
C LYS A 134 5.10 -7.45 17.65
N ILE A 135 4.49 -6.58 18.44
CA ILE A 135 4.78 -6.48 19.88
C ILE A 135 4.30 -7.75 20.58
N HIS A 136 3.13 -8.26 20.21
CA HIS A 136 2.56 -9.47 20.81
C HIS A 136 3.27 -10.75 20.39
N THR A 137 3.92 -10.76 19.23
CA THR A 137 4.73 -11.90 18.79
C THR A 137 6.13 -11.91 19.41
N GLY A 138 6.59 -10.78 19.98
CA GLY A 138 7.92 -10.65 20.58
C GLY A 138 9.10 -10.77 19.59
N VAL A 139 8.84 -10.95 18.29
CA VAL A 139 9.88 -11.22 17.29
C VAL A 139 10.70 -9.96 17.01
N ARG A 140 11.96 -9.96 17.48
CA ARG A 140 12.92 -8.88 17.26
C ARG A 140 13.82 -9.20 16.06
N ASN A 141 13.42 -8.72 14.88
CA ASN A 141 14.11 -9.02 13.62
C ASN A 141 15.29 -8.08 13.31
N PHE A 142 15.50 -7.03 14.10
CA PHE A 142 16.50 -6.00 13.80
C PHE A 142 17.62 -6.06 14.82
N VAL A 143 18.80 -6.53 14.40
CA VAL A 143 19.96 -6.72 15.28
C VAL A 143 20.99 -5.62 15.02
N CYS A 144 21.50 -5.02 16.09
CA CYS A 144 22.67 -4.15 16.03
C CYS A 144 23.93 -5.00 15.96
N LEU A 145 24.65 -4.96 14.84
CA LEU A 145 25.87 -5.77 14.65
C LEU A 145 27.04 -5.32 15.55
N LYS A 146 27.00 -4.12 16.12
CA LYS A 146 28.04 -3.62 17.02
C LYS A 146 27.92 -4.12 18.46
N CYS A 147 26.69 -4.27 18.96
CA CYS A 147 26.43 -4.61 20.37
C CYS A 147 25.45 -5.78 20.56
N ASN A 148 25.03 -6.43 19.47
CA ASN A 148 24.08 -7.55 19.41
C ASN A 148 22.71 -7.30 20.06
N LYS A 149 22.32 -6.05 20.30
CA LYS A 149 20.97 -5.71 20.77
C LYS A 149 19.93 -5.92 19.68
N CYS A 150 18.82 -6.57 20.04
CA CYS A 150 17.71 -6.85 19.13
C CYS A 150 16.55 -5.86 19.35
N PHE A 151 15.97 -5.39 18.26
CA PHE A 151 14.88 -4.40 18.21
C PHE A 151 13.68 -4.96 17.45
N LEU A 152 12.49 -4.50 17.85
CA LEU A 152 11.23 -4.84 17.18
C LEU A 152 11.05 -4.08 15.85
N GLU A 153 11.67 -2.91 15.73
CA GLU A 153 11.50 -2.01 14.59
C GLU A 153 12.84 -1.50 14.04
N LYS A 154 12.94 -1.35 12.71
CA LYS A 154 14.11 -0.80 12.04
C LYS A 154 14.43 0.61 12.52
N GLN A 155 13.42 1.45 12.73
CA GLN A 155 13.62 2.83 13.20
C GLN A 155 14.26 2.87 14.60
N SER A 156 13.89 1.94 15.48
CA SER A 156 14.50 1.81 16.80
C SER A 156 15.97 1.40 16.72
N LEU A 157 16.34 0.54 15.76
CA LEU A 157 17.74 0.21 15.49
C LEU A 157 18.52 1.39 14.89
N VAL A 158 17.92 2.16 13.97
CA VAL A 158 18.59 3.32 13.35
C VAL A 158 18.85 4.44 14.36
N ARG A 159 17.97 4.60 15.36
CA ARG A 159 18.15 5.58 16.45
C ARG A 159 19.13 5.10 17.52
N HIS A 160 19.30 3.80 17.67
CA HIS A 160 20.16 3.17 18.66
C HIS A 160 21.64 3.28 18.27
#